data_AF-A0A929GR78-F1
#
_entry.id   AF-A0A929GR78-F1
#
_cell.length_a   1.000
_cell.length_b   1.000
_cell.length_c   1.000
_cell.angle_alpha   90.00
_cell.angle_beta   90.00
_cell.angle_gamma   90.00
#
_symmetry.space_group_name_H-M   'P 1'
#
loop_
_entity.id
_entity.type
_entity.pdbx_description
1 polymer ?
#
loop_
_entity_poly.entity_id
_entity_poly.type
_entity_poly.pdbx_seq_one_letter_code
_entity_poly.pdbx_strand_id
1 'polypeptide(L)' 'PNTGIFTLSSSGIKGADLSVISLIGKEIFHKKIESDISTISLPEAYKGIYMVRIMHRESGVKIIRKLIIK' A
#
# COMPACT_ATOMS: atom_id res chain seq x y z
N PRO A 1 -8.48 -15.95 8.81
CA PRO A 1 -7.01 -15.78 8.64
C PRO A 1 -6.73 -14.44 7.91
N ASN A 2 -6.20 -13.43 8.60
CA ASN A 2 -5.79 -12.18 7.97
C ASN A 2 -4.49 -12.43 7.18
N THR A 3 -4.62 -12.73 5.90
CA THR A 3 -3.51 -13.13 5.02
C THR A 3 -2.65 -11.96 4.52
N GLY A 4 -2.81 -10.76 5.06
CA GLY A 4 -2.08 -9.57 4.58
C GLY A 4 -2.44 -9.16 3.14
N ILE A 5 -3.53 -9.68 2.59
CA ILE A 5 -4.05 -9.33 1.27
C ILE A 5 -5.02 -8.15 1.43
N PHE A 6 -4.80 -7.08 0.67
CA PHE A 6 -5.73 -5.97 0.58
C PHE A 6 -5.83 -5.44 -0.85
N THR A 7 -7.02 -4.99 -1.21
CA THR A 7 -7.29 -4.41 -2.53
C THR A 7 -7.34 -2.90 -2.40
N LEU A 8 -6.56 -2.24 -3.23
CA LEU A 8 -6.67 -0.81 -3.45
C LEU A 8 -7.49 -0.57 -4.71
N SER A 9 -8.61 0.14 -4.58
CA SER A 9 -9.36 0.68 -5.72
C SER A 9 -9.39 2.20 -5.60
N SER A 10 -8.80 2.88 -6.56
CA SER A 10 -8.88 4.34 -6.65
C SER A 10 -8.73 4.73 -8.12
N SER A 11 -9.55 5.66 -8.59
CA SER A 11 -9.47 6.16 -9.95
C SER A 11 -8.35 7.20 -10.03
N GLY A 12 -7.48 7.11 -11.04
CA GLY A 12 -6.45 8.14 -11.29
C GLY A 12 -5.18 7.97 -10.46
N ILE A 13 -4.92 6.76 -9.96
CA ILE A 13 -3.66 6.37 -9.31
C ILE A 13 -2.80 5.43 -10.18
N LYS A 14 -3.23 5.14 -11.41
CA LYS A 14 -2.40 4.45 -12.38
C LYS A 14 -1.09 5.21 -12.56
N GLY A 15 0.04 4.53 -12.40
CA GLY A 15 1.37 5.12 -12.43
C GLY A 15 1.91 5.55 -11.05
N ALA A 16 1.11 5.49 -9.98
CA ALA A 16 1.52 5.86 -8.64
C ALA A 16 2.46 4.82 -7.99
N ASP A 17 3.34 5.31 -7.13
CA ASP A 17 4.18 4.49 -6.26
C ASP A 17 3.40 4.11 -5.01
N LEU A 18 3.28 2.81 -4.72
CA LEU A 18 2.69 2.28 -3.50
C LEU A 18 3.78 1.69 -2.60
N SER A 19 3.83 2.18 -1.36
CA SER A 19 4.71 1.70 -0.31
C SER A 19 3.91 1.25 0.91
N VAL A 20 4.32 0.15 1.55
CA VAL A 20 3.85 -0.21 2.89
C VAL A 20 5.01 -0.05 3.87
N ILE A 21 4.78 0.76 4.89
CA ILE A 21 5.80 1.23 5.83
C ILE A 21 5.38 0.78 7.23
N SER A 22 6.29 0.16 7.97
CA SER A 22 6.08 -0.18 9.39
C SER A 22 6.08 1.07 10.28
N LEU A 23 5.60 0.96 11.52
CA LEU A 23 5.62 2.07 12.48
C LEU A 23 7.02 2.62 12.79
N ILE A 24 8.06 1.83 12.58
CA ILE A 24 9.46 2.24 12.76
C ILE A 24 10.05 2.92 11.50
N GLY A 25 9.23 3.18 10.47
CA GLY A 25 9.67 3.83 9.24
C GLY A 25 10.31 2.90 8.20
N LYS A 26 10.44 1.60 8.48
CA LYS A 26 10.96 0.62 7.52
C LYS A 26 9.92 0.31 6.45
N GLU A 27 10.27 0.53 5.18
CA GLU A 27 9.49 0.06 4.02
C GLU A 27 9.61 -1.47 3.91
N ILE A 28 8.46 -2.15 3.88
CA ILE A 28 8.37 -3.62 3.80
C ILE A 28 7.80 -4.10 2.47
N PHE A 29 7.24 -3.19 1.67
CA PHE A 29 6.68 -3.48 0.37
C PHE A 29 6.72 -2.22 -0.48
N HIS A 30 7.04 -2.38 -1.76
CA HIS A 30 7.03 -1.34 -2.76
C HIS A 30 6.50 -1.91 -4.08
N LYS A 31 5.57 -1.20 -4.73
CA LYS A 31 5.08 -1.57 -6.06
C LYS A 31 4.57 -0.34 -6.81
N LYS A 32 4.81 -0.29 -8.11
CA LYS A 32 4.17 0.68 -9.01
C LYS A 32 2.78 0.19 -9.41
N ILE A 33 1.79 1.06 -9.33
CA ILE A 33 0.39 0.73 -9.63
C ILE A 33 0.18 0.77 -11.14
N GLU A 34 -0.12 -0.37 -11.75
CA GLU A 34 -0.31 -0.47 -13.21
C GLU A 34 -1.78 -0.28 -13.65
N SER A 35 -2.72 -0.40 -12.71
CA SER A 35 -4.17 -0.32 -12.93
C SER A 35 -4.88 0.35 -11.74
N ASP A 36 -6.07 0.92 -11.98
CA ASP A 36 -6.89 1.58 -10.94
C ASP A 36 -7.34 0.64 -9.81
N ILE A 37 -7.24 -0.67 -10.04
CA ILE A 37 -7.39 -1.71 -9.03
C ILE A 37 -6.05 -2.44 -8.89
N SER A 38 -5.52 -2.53 -7.68
CA SER A 38 -4.30 -3.28 -7.39
C SER A 38 -4.49 -4.13 -6.13
N THR A 39 -4.30 -5.44 -6.28
CA THR A 39 -4.27 -6.36 -5.14
C THR A 39 -2.84 -6.46 -4.63
N ILE A 40 -2.67 -6.20 -3.34
CA ILE A 40 -1.38 -6.27 -2.65
C ILE A 40 -1.43 -7.47 -1.73
N SER A 41 -0.42 -8.32 -1.82
CA SER A 41 -0.22 -9.44 -0.92
C SER A 41 1.04 -9.18 -0.12
N LEU A 42 0.87 -8.95 1.19
CA LEU A 42 1.99 -8.90 2.12
C LEU A 42 2.28 -10.32 2.60
N PRO A 43 3.56 -10.73 2.73
CA PRO A 43 3.89 -12.04 3.27
C PRO A 43 3.24 -12.27 4.65
N GLU A 44 2.73 -13.48 4.91
CA GLU A 44 1.95 -13.84 6.11
C GLU A 44 2.62 -13.53 7.46
N ALA A 45 3.92 -13.25 7.47
CA ALA A 45 4.69 -12.93 8.68
C ALA A 45 4.45 -11.51 9.24
N TYR A 46 3.80 -10.61 8.50
CA TYR A 46 3.69 -9.20 8.88
C TYR A 46 2.41 -8.89 9.68
N LYS A 47 2.31 -9.43 10.90
CA LYS A 47 1.31 -8.98 11.88
C LYS A 47 1.72 -7.64 12.47
N GLY A 48 0.78 -6.71 12.58
CA GLY A 48 1.03 -5.40 13.18
C GLY A 48 0.29 -4.25 12.51
N ILE A 49 0.77 -3.04 12.80
CA ILE A 49 0.24 -1.79 12.25
C ILE A 49 1.23 -1.25 11.22
N TYR A 50 0.71 -0.88 10.06
CA TYR A 50 1.47 -0.34 8.94
C TYR A 50 0.81 0.93 8.40
N MET A 51 1.60 1.72 7.68
CA MET A 51 1.16 2.83 6.86
C MET A 51 1.27 2.45 5.39
N VAL A 52 0.16 2.52 4.68
CA VAL A 52 0.13 2.44 3.21
C VAL A 52 0.25 3.85 2.69
N ARG A 53 1.27 4.11 1.87
CA ARG A 53 1.53 5.37 1.20
C ARG A 53 1.37 5.17 -0.30
N ILE A 54 0.58 6.01 -0.94
CA ILE A 54 0.44 6.07 -2.39
C ILE A 54 0.86 7.47 -2.82
N MET A 55 1.81 7.55 -3.75
CA MET A 55 2.24 8.81 -4.33
C MET A 55 2.17 8.77 -5.84
N HIS A 56 1.35 9.67 -6.40
CA HIS A 56 1.33 9.90 -7.83
C HIS A 56 2.03 11.23 -8.12
N ARG A 57 3.25 11.17 -8.67
CA ARG A 57 4.07 12.37 -8.89
C ARG A 57 3.47 13.32 -9.92
N GLU A 58 2.80 12.78 -10.94
CA GLU A 58 2.22 13.57 -12.03
C GLU A 58 0.97 14.34 -11.58
N SER A 59 0.07 13.70 -10.81
CA SER A 59 -1.13 14.39 -10.31
C SER A 59 -0.94 15.08 -8.95
N GLY A 60 0.24 14.94 -8.32
CA GLY A 60 0.50 15.43 -6.96
C GLY A 60 -0.30 14.71 -5.87
N VAL A 61 -1.04 13.65 -6.20
CA VAL A 61 -1.89 12.92 -5.25
C VAL A 61 -1.01 12.15 -4.26
N LYS A 62 -1.25 12.39 -2.97
CA LYS A 62 -0.63 11.68 -1.85
C LYS A 62 -1.72 11.11 -0.95
N ILE A 63 -1.79 9.80 -0.86
CA ILE A 63 -2.73 9.10 0.03
C ILE A 63 -1.93 8.37 1.09
N ILE A 64 -2.34 8.52 2.34
CA ILE A 64 -1.77 7.81 3.49
C ILE A 64 -2.92 7.14 4.24
N ARG A 65 -2.82 5.82 4.45
CA ARG A 65 -3.81 5.04 5.20
C ARG A 65 -3.13 4.14 6.22
N LYS A 66 -3.78 3.93 7.35
CA LYS A 66 -3.39 2.95 8.36
C LYS A 66 -3.91 1.57 7.94
N LEU A 67 -3.05 0.56 7.99
CA LEU A 67 -3.37 -0.85 7.77
C LEU A 67 -3.08 -1.62 9.06
N ILE A 68 -4.03 -2.45 9.51
CA ILE A 68 -3.89 -3.27 10.72
C ILE A 68 -4.07 -4.74 10.32
N ILE A 69 -3.04 -5.55 10.56
CA ILE A 69 -3.02 -6.99 10.26
C ILE A 69 -2.98 -7.74 11.60
N LYS A 70 -4.02 -8.55 11.90
CA LYS A 70 -4.14 -9.30 13.17
C LYS A 70 -3.84 -10.79 13.01
#